data_AF-A0A951GER8-F1
#
_entry.id   AF-A0A951GER8-F1
#
_cell.length_a   1.000
_cell.length_b   1.000
_cell.length_c   1.000
_cell.angle_alpha   90.00
_cell.angle_beta   90.00
_cell.angle_gamma   90.00
#
_symmetry.space_group_name_H-M   'P 1'
#
loop_
_entity.id
_entity.type
_entity.pdbx_description
1 polymer ?
#
loop_
_entity_poly.entity_id
_entity_poly.type
_entity_poly.pdbx_seq_one_letter_code
_entity_poly.pdbx_strand_id
1 'polypeptide(L)'
;FVAHGGGPALRGAHLEVSLAGTHVLSVPDLVPQTVEALGKIAVPVPDVGRAGMRRIELVLKDANGSVLASNYLEIAVHPREPRSVDIGALWSPDDRLRKRLRALGYCLAEVPEAAKLWVTTRLDPEVAAHVRQGGRLLMFPAGEFDLNPLFPHWQRVKVRRRAGTVWSGDWASSFGWLHRPCAFSRIPGGPLLDETSDRVLPRYVISGCNLLDFQARVHAGLVVGWIHKPAACIVERGYGKGRFVVSTFRLFRDPPGADPTATVLLDSLLALAMAEGSAAARDHGAVINEMVDRSRSSTPPHSP
;
A
#
# COMPACT_ATOMS: atom_id res chain seq x y z
N PHE A 1 11.89 17.81 -17.40
CA PHE A 1 13.13 18.39 -17.94
C PHE A 1 13.62 17.51 -19.06
N VAL A 2 14.28 18.09 -20.07
CA VAL A 2 15.07 17.36 -21.06
C VAL A 2 16.51 17.80 -20.87
N ALA A 3 17.40 16.86 -20.62
CA ALA A 3 18.82 17.11 -20.45
C ALA A 3 19.56 16.61 -21.69
N HIS A 4 20.40 17.46 -22.27
CA HIS A 4 21.26 17.08 -23.40
C HIS A 4 22.71 17.01 -22.93
N GLY A 5 23.19 15.80 -22.64
CA GLY A 5 24.53 15.61 -22.06
C GLY A 5 25.69 15.84 -23.05
N GLY A 6 25.49 15.60 -24.35
CA GLY A 6 26.52 15.69 -25.38
C GLY A 6 26.02 15.26 -26.77
N GLY A 7 26.76 15.62 -27.83
CA GLY A 7 26.42 15.33 -29.23
C GLY A 7 26.17 16.61 -30.06
N PRO A 8 25.60 16.49 -31.28
CA PRO A 8 25.11 17.64 -32.03
C PRO A 8 23.93 18.31 -31.32
N ALA A 9 23.77 19.62 -31.50
CA ALA A 9 22.63 20.34 -30.95
C ALA A 9 21.29 19.73 -31.42
N LEU A 10 20.38 19.53 -30.48
CA LEU A 10 19.03 19.05 -30.78
C LEU A 10 18.23 20.21 -31.36
N ARG A 11 17.74 20.05 -32.59
CA ARG A 11 16.90 21.05 -33.26
C ARG A 11 15.62 20.42 -33.76
N GLY A 12 14.50 21.09 -33.54
CA GLY A 12 13.18 20.57 -33.94
C GLY A 12 12.80 19.23 -33.31
N ALA A 13 13.38 18.90 -32.15
CA ALA A 13 13.06 17.69 -31.43
C ALA A 13 11.66 17.78 -30.80
N HIS A 14 11.04 16.63 -30.55
CA HIS A 14 9.77 16.54 -29.85
C HIS A 14 9.75 15.38 -28.86
N LEU A 15 9.03 15.55 -27.77
CA LEU A 15 8.79 14.54 -26.75
C LEU A 15 7.37 13.98 -26.93
N GLU A 16 7.28 12.69 -27.15
CA GLU A 16 6.03 11.94 -27.07
C GLU A 16 5.84 11.43 -25.64
N VAL A 17 4.67 11.68 -25.07
CA VAL A 17 4.26 11.20 -23.75
C VAL A 17 3.00 10.36 -23.93
N SER A 18 3.02 9.09 -23.51
CA SER A 18 1.87 8.20 -23.70
C SER A 18 1.48 7.38 -22.47
N LEU A 19 0.17 7.21 -22.29
CA LEU A 19 -0.44 6.36 -21.25
C LEU A 19 -1.71 5.68 -21.77
N ALA A 20 -2.70 6.47 -22.19
CA ALA A 20 -3.93 6.02 -22.87
C ALA A 20 -4.07 6.58 -24.30
N GLY A 21 -3.31 7.63 -24.59
CA GLY A 21 -3.10 8.23 -25.90
C GLY A 21 -1.73 8.91 -25.92
N THR A 22 -1.32 9.44 -27.07
CA THR A 22 -0.02 10.08 -27.25
C THR A 22 -0.17 11.60 -27.29
N HIS A 23 0.58 12.28 -26.43
CA HIS A 23 0.74 13.73 -26.43
C HIS A 23 2.11 14.09 -26.98
N VAL A 24 2.16 15.02 -27.92
CA VAL A 24 3.42 15.48 -28.52
C VAL A 24 3.72 16.89 -28.02
N LEU A 25 4.94 17.09 -27.53
CA LEU A 25 5.43 18.37 -27.02
C LEU A 25 6.68 18.76 -27.80
N SER A 26 6.68 19.97 -28.35
CA SER A 26 7.90 20.53 -28.95
C SER A 26 8.96 20.73 -27.88
N VAL A 27 10.19 20.31 -28.18
CA VAL A 27 11.35 20.52 -27.32
C VAL A 27 12.11 21.73 -27.88
N PRO A 28 12.44 22.73 -27.05
CA PRO A 28 13.28 23.84 -27.47
C PRO A 28 14.62 23.36 -28.01
N ASP A 29 15.22 24.14 -28.91
CA ASP A 29 16.56 23.84 -29.40
C ASP A 29 17.55 23.78 -28.21
N LEU A 30 18.29 22.69 -28.11
CA LEU A 30 19.18 22.38 -27.00
C LEU A 30 20.60 22.21 -27.51
N VAL A 31 21.53 23.00 -26.97
CA VAL A 31 22.97 22.79 -27.18
C VAL A 31 23.52 21.81 -26.12
N PRO A 32 24.65 21.13 -26.38
CA PRO A 32 25.24 20.21 -25.42
C PRO A 32 25.44 20.81 -24.03
N GLN A 33 25.31 19.96 -23.01
CA GLN A 33 25.43 20.29 -21.59
C GLN A 33 24.38 21.28 -21.07
N THR A 34 23.20 21.29 -21.67
CA THR A 34 22.06 22.12 -21.20
C THR A 34 20.89 21.26 -20.75
N VAL A 35 20.04 21.86 -19.91
CA VAL A 35 18.82 21.25 -19.39
C VAL A 35 17.69 22.24 -19.54
N GLU A 36 16.62 21.83 -20.19
CA GLU A 36 15.43 22.67 -20.39
C GLU A 36 14.21 22.14 -19.66
N ALA A 37 13.41 23.06 -19.15
CA ALA A 37 12.15 22.78 -18.48
C ALA A 37 10.99 22.84 -19.47
N LEU A 38 10.36 21.70 -19.75
CA LEU A 38 9.16 21.63 -20.61
C LEU A 38 7.86 22.06 -19.92
N GLY A 39 7.93 22.54 -18.68
CA GLY A 39 6.76 22.90 -17.88
C GLY A 39 5.97 21.69 -17.36
N LYS A 40 4.68 21.93 -17.06
CA LYS A 40 3.76 20.90 -16.56
C LYS A 40 3.10 20.18 -17.72
N ILE A 41 3.16 18.85 -17.69
CA ILE A 41 2.50 17.98 -18.66
C ILE A 41 1.30 17.35 -17.98
N ALA A 42 0.11 17.55 -18.55
CA ALA A 42 -1.11 16.91 -18.09
C ALA A 42 -1.39 15.69 -18.97
N VAL A 43 -1.46 14.50 -18.36
CA VAL A 43 -1.79 13.24 -19.05
C VAL A 43 -3.09 12.72 -18.46
N PRO A 44 -4.15 12.47 -19.27
CA PRO A 44 -5.38 11.90 -18.78
C PRO A 44 -5.13 10.47 -18.29
N VAL A 45 -5.54 10.19 -17.05
CA VAL A 45 -5.47 8.85 -16.48
C VAL A 45 -6.69 8.06 -16.98
N PRO A 46 -6.50 6.86 -17.56
CA PRO A 46 -7.62 6.06 -18.05
C PRO A 46 -8.53 5.63 -16.89
N ASP A 47 -9.83 5.53 -17.15
CA ASP A 47 -10.73 4.86 -16.23
C ASP A 47 -10.47 3.35 -16.27
N VAL A 48 -10.36 2.72 -15.10
CA VAL A 48 -9.99 1.31 -14.98
C VAL A 48 -10.96 0.59 -14.06
N GLY A 49 -11.43 -0.58 -14.49
CA GLY A 49 -12.30 -1.42 -13.65
C GLY A 49 -11.55 -2.15 -12.52
N ARG A 50 -10.21 -2.24 -12.60
CA ARG A 50 -9.35 -2.86 -11.59
C ARG A 50 -8.07 -2.05 -11.42
N ALA A 51 -7.60 -1.97 -10.19
CA ALA A 51 -6.34 -1.31 -9.88
C ALA A 51 -5.17 -2.04 -10.56
N GLY A 52 -4.15 -1.30 -10.99
CA GLY A 52 -2.95 -1.89 -11.55
C GLY A 52 -1.86 -0.88 -11.84
N MET A 53 -0.65 -1.39 -12.06
CA MET A 53 0.45 -0.57 -12.53
C MET A 53 0.20 -0.18 -13.99
N ARG A 54 0.48 1.07 -14.31
CA ARG A 54 0.50 1.60 -15.67
C ARG A 54 1.79 2.36 -15.89
N ARG A 55 2.24 2.37 -17.14
CA ARG A 55 3.47 3.02 -17.55
C ARG A 55 3.15 4.25 -18.36
N ILE A 56 3.70 5.38 -17.95
CA ILE A 56 3.80 6.58 -18.79
C ILE A 56 5.10 6.44 -19.57
N GLU A 57 5.01 6.26 -20.88
CA GLU A 57 6.17 6.22 -21.76
C GLU A 57 6.55 7.65 -22.17
N LEU A 58 7.85 7.92 -22.21
CA LEU A 58 8.45 9.18 -22.60
C LEU A 58 9.45 8.90 -23.71
N VAL A 59 9.17 9.35 -24.94
CA VAL A 59 10.01 9.08 -26.12
C VAL A 59 10.43 10.40 -26.75
N LEU A 60 11.72 10.71 -26.69
CA LEU A 60 12.30 11.88 -27.35
C LEU A 60 12.69 11.50 -28.78
N LYS A 61 12.22 12.28 -29.75
CA LYS A 61 12.50 12.09 -31.17
C LYS A 61 13.13 13.34 -31.79
N ASP A 62 13.96 13.13 -32.81
CA ASP A 62 14.48 14.21 -33.63
C ASP A 62 13.42 14.76 -34.62
N ALA A 63 13.81 15.75 -35.42
CA ALA A 63 12.94 16.36 -36.43
C ALA A 63 12.48 15.38 -37.53
N ASN A 64 13.20 14.27 -37.74
CA ASN A 64 12.87 13.24 -38.73
C ASN A 64 12.02 12.11 -38.13
N GLY A 65 11.72 12.16 -36.82
CA GLY A 65 10.99 11.13 -36.10
C GLY A 65 11.84 9.97 -35.58
N SER A 66 13.17 10.05 -35.68
CA SER A 66 14.07 9.03 -35.13
C SER A 66 14.12 9.15 -33.61
N VAL A 67 14.04 8.02 -32.90
CA VAL A 67 14.12 8.00 -31.43
C VAL A 67 15.55 8.32 -30.99
N LEU A 68 15.68 9.40 -30.21
CA LEU A 68 16.93 9.83 -29.59
C LEU A 68 17.12 9.23 -28.19
N ALA A 69 16.02 9.14 -27.43
CA ALA A 69 16.01 8.58 -26.09
C ALA A 69 14.61 8.12 -25.69
N SER A 70 14.54 7.17 -24.77
CA SER A 70 13.29 6.76 -24.12
C SER A 70 13.47 6.65 -22.61
N ASN A 71 12.38 6.91 -21.88
CA ASN A 71 12.29 6.72 -20.44
C ASN A 71 10.84 6.41 -20.08
N TYR A 72 10.59 5.96 -18.85
CA TYR A 72 9.23 5.71 -18.39
C TYR A 72 9.05 6.03 -16.91
N LEU A 73 7.78 6.23 -16.53
CA LEU A 73 7.36 6.32 -15.13
C LEU A 73 6.24 5.31 -14.88
N GLU A 74 6.37 4.50 -13.84
CA GLU A 74 5.29 3.62 -13.41
C GLU A 74 4.42 4.32 -12.37
N ILE A 75 3.11 4.19 -12.54
CA ILE A 75 2.10 4.76 -11.65
C ILE A 75 1.11 3.67 -11.25
N ALA A 76 0.64 3.73 -10.01
CA ALA A 76 -0.51 2.95 -9.57
C ALA A 76 -1.80 3.67 -9.99
N VAL A 77 -2.61 3.04 -10.83
CA VAL A 77 -3.93 3.54 -11.21
C VAL A 77 -4.99 2.71 -10.50
N HIS A 78 -5.94 3.37 -9.88
CA HIS A 78 -7.04 2.75 -9.14
C HIS A 78 -8.39 3.10 -9.79
N PRO A 79 -9.41 2.25 -9.65
CA PRO A 79 -10.77 2.57 -10.09
C PRO A 79 -11.26 3.86 -9.43
N ARG A 80 -12.01 4.68 -10.16
CA ARG A 80 -12.61 5.91 -9.62
C ARG A 80 -13.50 5.64 -8.42
N GLU A 81 -14.27 4.55 -8.49
CA GLU A 81 -15.13 4.07 -7.42
C GLU A 81 -14.67 2.67 -7.00
N PRO A 82 -13.70 2.56 -6.08
CA PRO A 82 -13.25 1.27 -5.60
C PRO A 82 -14.41 0.58 -4.89
N ARG A 83 -14.62 -0.70 -5.20
CA ARG A 83 -15.64 -1.50 -4.52
C ARG A 83 -15.20 -1.78 -3.08
N SER A 84 -15.79 -1.07 -2.14
CA SER A 84 -15.59 -1.30 -0.71
C SER A 84 -15.98 -2.72 -0.32
N VAL A 85 -15.26 -3.25 0.66
CA VAL A 85 -15.55 -4.56 1.24
C VAL A 85 -16.72 -4.39 2.22
N ASP A 86 -17.77 -5.19 2.07
CA ASP A 86 -18.81 -5.24 3.10
C ASP A 86 -18.27 -6.00 4.31
N ILE A 87 -17.95 -5.22 5.34
CA ILE A 87 -17.40 -5.68 6.63
C ILE A 87 -18.41 -5.52 7.77
N GLY A 88 -19.64 -5.09 7.45
CA GLY A 88 -20.65 -4.69 8.42
C GLY A 88 -20.31 -3.40 9.19
N ALA A 89 -21.01 -3.20 10.30
CA ALA A 89 -20.88 -1.98 11.10
C ALA A 89 -19.54 -1.93 11.85
N LEU A 90 -18.84 -0.80 11.73
CA LEU A 90 -17.62 -0.50 12.47
C LEU A 90 -17.95 0.34 13.71
N TRP A 91 -17.13 0.24 14.74
CA TRP A 91 -17.17 1.18 15.87
C TRP A 91 -15.78 1.71 16.17
N SER A 92 -15.70 2.93 16.69
CA SER A 92 -14.45 3.51 17.13
C SER A 92 -14.67 4.41 18.34
N PRO A 93 -13.84 4.30 19.39
CA PRO A 93 -13.88 5.26 20.49
C PRO A 93 -13.35 6.65 20.08
N ASP A 94 -12.67 6.77 18.92
CA ASP A 94 -12.10 8.02 18.43
C ASP A 94 -13.05 8.75 17.47
N ASP A 95 -13.60 9.89 17.90
CA ASP A 95 -14.49 10.76 17.13
C ASP A 95 -13.92 11.18 15.77
N ARG A 96 -12.61 11.44 15.70
CA ARG A 96 -11.96 11.84 14.46
C ARG A 96 -11.91 10.67 13.50
N LEU A 97 -11.65 9.47 14.02
CA LEU A 97 -11.65 8.25 13.22
C LEU A 97 -13.06 7.90 12.74
N ARG A 98 -14.09 8.03 13.59
CA ARG A 98 -15.50 7.89 13.18
C ARG A 98 -15.85 8.84 12.04
N LYS A 99 -15.57 10.14 12.17
CA LYS A 99 -15.83 11.13 11.10
C LYS A 99 -15.15 10.76 9.79
N ARG A 100 -13.89 10.29 9.85
CA ARG A 100 -13.13 9.87 8.66
C ARG A 100 -13.72 8.62 8.01
N LEU A 101 -14.02 7.58 8.79
CA LEU A 101 -14.60 6.33 8.27
C LEU A 101 -15.98 6.58 7.64
N ARG A 102 -16.82 7.41 8.28
CA ARG A 102 -18.12 7.80 7.73
C ARG A 102 -17.98 8.58 6.42
N ALA A 103 -17.02 9.50 6.33
CA ALA A 103 -16.74 10.26 5.10
C ALA A 103 -16.20 9.39 3.96
N LEU A 104 -15.62 8.22 4.27
CA LEU A 104 -15.22 7.20 3.29
C LEU A 104 -16.35 6.23 2.92
N GLY A 105 -17.55 6.40 3.50
CA GLY A 105 -18.73 5.57 3.20
C GLY A 105 -18.89 4.31 4.05
N TYR A 106 -18.08 4.10 5.09
CA TYR A 106 -18.25 2.95 5.97
C TYR A 106 -19.45 3.11 6.91
N CYS A 107 -20.18 2.02 7.13
CA CYS A 107 -21.25 1.95 8.11
C CYS A 107 -20.67 1.97 9.53
N LEU A 108 -21.15 2.89 10.37
CA LEU A 108 -20.74 3.00 11.77
C LEU A 108 -21.88 2.63 12.71
N ALA A 109 -21.59 1.80 13.69
CA ALA A 109 -22.47 1.57 14.82
C ALA A 109 -22.40 2.75 15.80
N GLU A 110 -23.54 3.12 16.38
CA GLU A 110 -23.63 4.15 17.42
C GLU A 110 -23.13 3.63 18.78
N VAL A 111 -23.28 2.33 19.03
CA VAL A 111 -22.83 1.65 20.26
C VAL A 111 -21.85 0.51 19.94
N PRO A 112 -20.88 0.23 20.82
CA PRO A 112 -19.81 -0.75 20.56
C PRO A 112 -20.33 -2.18 20.33
N GLU A 113 -21.42 -2.57 20.97
CA GLU A 113 -21.99 -3.93 20.95
C GLU A 113 -22.61 -4.28 19.60
N ALA A 114 -23.04 -3.27 18.84
CA ALA A 114 -23.63 -3.45 17.52
C ALA A 114 -22.58 -3.57 16.39
N ALA A 115 -21.29 -3.37 16.70
CA ALA A 115 -20.23 -3.41 15.70
C ALA A 115 -19.60 -4.79 15.54
N LYS A 116 -19.27 -5.12 14.29
CA LYS A 116 -18.50 -6.33 13.95
C LYS A 116 -16.99 -6.15 14.14
N LEU A 117 -16.51 -4.91 14.08
CA LEU A 117 -15.09 -4.57 14.15
C LEU A 117 -14.90 -3.24 14.88
N TRP A 118 -14.01 -3.24 15.87
CA TRP A 118 -13.54 -2.02 16.50
C TRP A 118 -12.33 -1.48 15.74
N VAL A 119 -12.31 -0.18 15.49
CA VAL A 119 -11.18 0.54 14.88
C VAL A 119 -10.69 1.61 15.84
N THR A 120 -9.40 1.64 16.17
CA THR A 120 -8.87 2.59 17.16
C THR A 120 -7.42 2.99 16.86
N THR A 121 -6.94 4.02 17.54
CA THR A 121 -5.53 4.45 17.48
C THR A 121 -4.73 4.12 18.74
N ARG A 122 -5.39 3.56 19.76
CA ARG A 122 -4.85 3.32 21.10
C ARG A 122 -5.18 1.93 21.61
N LEU A 123 -4.32 1.42 22.48
CA LEU A 123 -4.56 0.21 23.27
C LEU A 123 -4.80 0.63 24.72
N ASP A 124 -5.97 0.27 25.25
CA ASP A 124 -6.35 0.43 26.65
C ASP A 124 -6.96 -0.88 27.18
N PRO A 125 -7.25 -0.99 28.49
CA PRO A 125 -7.81 -2.20 29.07
C PRO A 125 -9.16 -2.63 28.47
N GLU A 126 -10.00 -1.70 28.02
CA GLU A 126 -11.31 -1.98 27.44
C GLU A 126 -11.15 -2.61 26.04
N VAL A 127 -10.31 -2.01 25.21
CA VAL A 127 -9.94 -2.54 23.89
C VAL A 127 -9.32 -3.94 24.02
N ALA A 128 -8.42 -4.13 24.99
CA ALA A 128 -7.83 -5.44 25.25
C ALA A 128 -8.87 -6.47 25.72
N ALA A 129 -9.81 -6.07 26.58
CA ALA A 129 -10.89 -6.92 27.07
C ALA A 129 -11.84 -7.34 25.93
N HIS A 130 -12.23 -6.41 25.05
CA HIS A 130 -13.03 -6.68 23.86
C HIS A 130 -12.42 -7.79 23.00
N VAL A 131 -11.14 -7.65 22.63
CA VAL A 131 -10.45 -8.68 21.84
C VAL A 131 -10.39 -10.00 22.60
N ARG A 132 -10.04 -9.97 23.90
CA ARG A 132 -9.97 -11.19 24.71
C ARG A 132 -11.29 -11.98 24.74
N GLN A 133 -12.41 -11.27 24.73
CA GLN A 133 -13.77 -11.85 24.80
C GLN A 133 -14.30 -12.37 23.46
N GLY A 134 -13.60 -12.14 22.35
CA GLY A 134 -14.04 -12.59 21.01
C GLY A 134 -14.12 -11.47 19.98
N GLY A 135 -13.93 -10.22 20.41
CA GLY A 135 -13.98 -9.06 19.55
C GLY A 135 -12.90 -9.04 18.46
N ARG A 136 -13.22 -8.37 17.35
CA ARG A 136 -12.27 -8.05 16.29
C ARG A 136 -11.80 -6.61 16.44
N LEU A 137 -10.50 -6.39 16.16
CA LEU A 137 -9.85 -5.09 16.31
C LEU A 137 -8.95 -4.78 15.11
N LEU A 138 -9.04 -3.56 14.60
CA LEU A 138 -8.08 -2.95 13.69
C LEU A 138 -7.50 -1.69 14.35
N MET A 139 -6.18 -1.63 14.50
CA MET A 139 -5.52 -0.51 15.16
C MET A 139 -4.59 0.25 14.22
N PHE A 140 -4.65 1.57 14.31
CA PHE A 140 -3.77 2.52 13.61
C PHE A 140 -3.00 3.37 14.64
N PRO A 141 -1.87 2.87 15.18
CA PRO A 141 -1.13 3.56 16.23
C PRO A 141 -0.75 4.99 15.84
N ALA A 142 -1.06 5.94 16.72
CA ALA A 142 -0.70 7.35 16.57
C ALA A 142 0.45 7.79 17.50
N GLY A 143 1.05 6.84 18.23
CA GLY A 143 2.09 7.08 19.24
C GLY A 143 2.84 5.81 19.60
N GLU A 144 3.87 5.95 20.45
CA GLU A 144 4.64 4.81 20.96
C GLU A 144 3.94 4.19 22.17
N PHE A 145 3.88 2.86 22.21
CA PHE A 145 3.34 2.09 23.34
C PHE A 145 3.71 0.61 23.24
N ASP A 146 3.56 -0.10 24.34
CA ASP A 146 3.67 -1.56 24.42
C ASP A 146 2.39 -2.23 23.92
N LEU A 147 2.51 -3.27 23.08
CA LEU A 147 1.35 -4.06 22.62
C LEU A 147 0.92 -5.13 23.64
N ASN A 148 1.39 -5.05 24.87
CA ASN A 148 0.89 -5.88 25.98
C ASN A 148 -0.53 -5.41 26.35
N PRO A 149 -1.52 -6.31 26.58
CA PRO A 149 -1.40 -7.76 26.64
C PRO A 149 -1.71 -8.52 25.34
N LEU A 150 -1.93 -7.82 24.22
CA LEU A 150 -2.18 -8.45 22.92
C LEU A 150 -1.00 -9.34 22.47
N PHE A 151 0.21 -8.94 22.85
CA PHE A 151 1.40 -9.79 22.83
C PHE A 151 1.85 -10.14 24.25
N PRO A 152 2.41 -11.34 24.48
CA PRO A 152 3.06 -11.68 25.73
C PRO A 152 4.15 -10.68 26.12
N HIS A 153 4.16 -10.24 27.37
CA HIS A 153 5.06 -9.20 27.87
C HIS A 153 6.56 -9.52 27.64
N TRP A 154 6.95 -10.80 27.66
CA TRP A 154 8.34 -11.22 27.42
C TRP A 154 8.82 -11.01 25.97
N GLN A 155 7.93 -10.98 24.98
CA GLN A 155 8.31 -10.67 23.60
C GLN A 155 8.64 -9.18 23.41
N ARG A 156 8.22 -8.32 24.34
CA ARG A 156 8.47 -6.86 24.32
C ARG A 156 8.11 -6.21 22.98
N VAL A 157 6.96 -6.60 22.42
CA VAL A 157 6.50 -6.04 21.14
C VAL A 157 5.96 -4.62 21.37
N LYS A 158 6.53 -3.64 20.66
CA LYS A 158 6.23 -2.22 20.86
C LYS A 158 6.04 -1.48 19.55
N VAL A 159 5.12 -0.52 19.55
CA VAL A 159 5.07 0.53 18.53
C VAL A 159 6.16 1.57 18.85
N ARG A 160 7.03 1.84 17.88
CA ARG A 160 8.17 2.75 18.01
C ARG A 160 8.20 3.76 16.89
N ARG A 161 8.61 4.99 17.18
CA ARG A 161 8.82 6.01 16.16
C ARG A 161 9.98 5.57 15.26
N ARG A 162 9.81 5.77 13.95
CA ARG A 162 10.80 5.41 12.95
C ARG A 162 11.93 6.44 12.89
N ALA A 163 11.57 7.72 12.84
CA ALA A 163 12.50 8.84 12.77
C ALA A 163 13.46 8.88 13.98
N GLY A 164 14.74 9.14 13.72
CA GLY A 164 15.78 9.15 14.76
C GLY A 164 16.23 7.76 15.19
N THR A 165 15.79 6.70 14.49
CA THR A 165 16.23 5.32 14.73
C THR A 165 16.87 4.74 13.47
N VAL A 166 17.43 3.54 13.58
CA VAL A 166 17.93 2.79 12.43
C VAL A 166 16.87 2.55 11.34
N TRP A 167 15.59 2.51 11.73
CA TRP A 167 14.49 2.29 10.79
C TRP A 167 14.12 3.52 9.97
N SER A 168 14.75 4.69 10.22
CA SER A 168 14.50 5.92 9.45
C SER A 168 14.62 5.69 7.95
N GLY A 169 15.52 4.77 7.55
CA GLY A 169 15.71 4.36 6.16
C GLY A 169 16.85 5.10 5.47
N ASP A 170 17.66 5.85 6.21
CA ASP A 170 18.79 6.65 5.70
C ASP A 170 20.01 5.78 5.28
N TRP A 171 19.75 4.54 4.91
CA TRP A 171 20.73 3.56 4.47
C TRP A 171 20.32 3.01 3.09
N ALA A 172 21.27 2.93 2.15
CA ALA A 172 20.99 2.57 0.75
C ALA A 172 20.24 1.24 0.59
N SER A 173 20.48 0.27 1.47
CA SER A 173 19.76 -1.00 1.54
C SER A 173 18.64 -0.99 2.59
N SER A 174 17.71 -0.04 2.48
CA SER A 174 16.48 -0.04 3.29
C SER A 174 15.29 -0.36 2.39
N PHE A 175 14.57 -1.44 2.70
CA PHE A 175 13.45 -1.89 1.86
C PHE A 175 12.21 -2.10 2.71
N GLY A 176 11.13 -1.43 2.32
CA GLY A 176 9.78 -1.74 2.78
C GLY A 176 9.16 -2.82 1.89
N TRP A 177 8.34 -3.68 2.48
CA TRP A 177 7.64 -4.73 1.73
C TRP A 177 6.20 -4.90 2.21
N LEU A 178 5.36 -5.41 1.31
CA LEU A 178 3.97 -5.78 1.54
C LEU A 178 3.71 -7.14 0.89
N HIS A 179 3.22 -8.08 1.70
CA HIS A 179 2.76 -9.38 1.26
C HIS A 179 1.46 -9.20 0.45
N ARG A 180 1.55 -9.34 -0.87
CA ARG A 180 0.48 -9.04 -1.83
C ARG A 180 -0.68 -10.03 -1.86
N PRO A 181 -0.53 -11.34 -1.59
CA PRO A 181 -1.65 -12.26 -1.64
C PRO A 181 -2.82 -11.90 -0.72
N CYS A 182 -3.95 -12.59 -0.93
CA CYS A 182 -5.13 -12.49 -0.08
C CYS A 182 -5.69 -11.05 0.00
N ALA A 183 -5.76 -10.48 1.20
CA ALA A 183 -6.39 -9.19 1.46
C ALA A 183 -5.74 -8.02 0.71
N PHE A 184 -4.46 -8.13 0.36
CA PHE A 184 -3.67 -7.07 -0.29
C PHE A 184 -3.54 -7.22 -1.81
N SER A 185 -4.24 -8.20 -2.40
CA SER A 185 -4.13 -8.53 -3.84
C SER A 185 -4.61 -7.41 -4.77
N ARG A 186 -5.39 -6.45 -4.23
CA ARG A 186 -5.89 -5.29 -4.96
C ARG A 186 -4.91 -4.13 -5.00
N ILE A 187 -3.81 -4.17 -4.24
CA ILE A 187 -2.86 -3.07 -4.20
C ILE A 187 -1.84 -3.28 -5.34
N PRO A 188 -1.73 -2.34 -6.29
CA PRO A 188 -0.79 -2.45 -7.40
C PRO A 188 0.68 -2.52 -6.95
N GLY A 189 1.51 -3.10 -7.81
CA GLY A 189 2.97 -3.12 -7.66
C GLY A 189 3.53 -4.45 -7.19
N GLY A 190 4.87 -4.51 -7.11
CA GLY A 190 5.61 -5.66 -6.63
C GLY A 190 5.61 -5.80 -5.10
N PRO A 191 6.29 -6.80 -4.53
CA PRO A 191 6.32 -7.00 -3.08
C PRO A 191 7.03 -5.86 -2.32
N LEU A 192 7.90 -5.11 -2.99
CA LEU A 192 8.58 -3.95 -2.41
C LEU A 192 7.67 -2.72 -2.47
N LEU A 193 7.75 -1.89 -1.44
CA LEU A 193 7.13 -0.58 -1.42
C LEU A 193 8.03 0.41 -2.15
N ASP A 194 7.44 1.17 -3.07
CA ASP A 194 8.10 2.16 -3.90
C ASP A 194 7.42 3.54 -3.76
N GLU A 195 7.74 4.47 -4.66
CA GLU A 195 7.18 5.82 -4.70
C GLU A 195 5.65 5.86 -4.76
N THR A 196 4.99 4.82 -5.28
CA THR A 196 3.51 4.75 -5.30
C THR A 196 2.91 4.66 -3.90
N SER A 197 3.73 4.30 -2.91
CA SER A 197 3.35 4.16 -1.50
C SER A 197 3.86 5.31 -0.62
N ASP A 198 4.60 6.29 -1.16
CA ASP A 198 5.23 7.40 -0.39
C ASP A 198 4.23 8.03 0.60
N ARG A 199 3.01 8.27 0.12
CA ARG A 199 2.00 8.98 0.89
C ARG A 199 1.56 8.25 2.16
N VAL A 200 1.57 6.92 2.11
CA VAL A 200 1.12 6.04 3.19
C VAL A 200 2.27 5.50 4.05
N LEU A 201 3.53 5.78 3.70
CA LEU A 201 4.69 5.21 4.40
C LEU A 201 4.65 5.45 5.92
N PRO A 202 4.89 4.41 6.75
CA PRO A 202 4.77 4.52 8.20
C PRO A 202 5.73 5.51 8.86
N ARG A 203 5.23 6.27 9.85
CA ARG A 203 6.04 7.02 10.82
C ARG A 203 6.45 6.21 12.04
N TYR A 204 5.76 5.09 12.26
CA TYR A 204 5.99 4.16 13.36
C TYR A 204 6.22 2.76 12.80
N VAL A 205 6.92 1.94 13.55
CA VAL A 205 7.12 0.51 13.26
C VAL A 205 6.73 -0.31 14.48
N ILE A 206 6.42 -1.57 14.26
CA ILE A 206 6.14 -2.57 15.28
C ILE A 206 7.42 -3.39 15.44
N SER A 207 8.14 -3.12 16.53
CA SER A 207 9.39 -3.78 16.89
C SER A 207 9.14 -4.93 17.87
N GLY A 208 10.08 -5.89 17.95
CA GLY A 208 10.02 -7.02 18.89
C GLY A 208 9.25 -8.25 18.38
N CYS A 209 8.66 -8.19 17.17
CA CYS A 209 8.15 -9.38 16.49
C CYS A 209 9.31 -10.37 16.24
N ASN A 210 9.11 -11.64 16.60
CA ASN A 210 10.13 -12.67 16.41
C ASN A 210 10.02 -13.32 15.02
N LEU A 211 10.93 -14.26 14.71
CA LEU A 211 10.96 -14.93 13.40
C LEU A 211 9.64 -15.64 13.06
N LEU A 212 8.99 -16.27 14.04
CA LEU A 212 7.71 -16.96 13.84
C LEU A 212 6.58 -15.98 13.54
N ASP A 213 6.60 -14.79 14.16
CA ASP A 213 5.66 -13.72 13.83
C ASP A 213 5.87 -13.27 12.38
N PHE A 214 7.12 -13.07 11.94
CA PHE A 214 7.42 -12.69 10.57
C PHE A 214 6.97 -13.73 9.54
N GLN A 215 7.10 -15.02 9.85
CA GLN A 215 6.69 -16.10 8.95
C GLN A 215 5.18 -16.27 8.85
N ALA A 216 4.44 -16.01 9.93
CA ALA A 216 3.03 -16.43 10.02
C ALA A 216 2.02 -15.30 10.21
N ARG A 217 2.45 -14.07 10.48
CA ARG A 217 1.57 -13.01 11.03
C ARG A 217 1.87 -11.61 10.52
N VAL A 218 3.10 -11.34 10.09
CA VAL A 218 3.49 -10.03 9.56
C VAL A 218 3.16 -9.98 8.06
N HIS A 219 2.35 -9.00 7.66
CA HIS A 219 1.93 -8.81 6.27
C HIS A 219 2.68 -7.69 5.58
N ALA A 220 3.31 -6.80 6.33
CA ALA A 220 4.17 -5.77 5.79
C ALA A 220 5.23 -5.43 6.82
N GLY A 221 6.38 -4.97 6.35
CA GLY A 221 7.47 -4.60 7.23
C GLY A 221 8.55 -3.84 6.48
N LEU A 222 9.66 -3.64 7.17
CA LEU A 222 10.88 -3.13 6.60
C LEU A 222 12.10 -3.80 7.21
N VAL A 223 13.17 -3.81 6.43
CA VAL A 223 14.50 -4.25 6.85
C VAL A 223 15.51 -3.17 6.48
N VAL A 224 16.60 -3.09 7.24
CA VAL A 224 17.66 -2.10 7.05
C VAL A 224 19.01 -2.79 6.94
N GLY A 225 19.82 -2.37 5.98
CA GLY A 225 21.11 -2.98 5.70
C GLY A 225 20.96 -4.29 4.93
N TRP A 226 21.86 -5.23 5.20
CA TRP A 226 21.85 -6.57 4.60
C TRP A 226 20.76 -7.48 5.21
N ILE A 227 19.49 -7.01 5.19
CA ILE A 227 18.32 -7.70 5.78
C ILE A 227 18.45 -7.83 7.31
N HIS A 228 18.91 -6.77 7.97
CA HIS A 228 19.01 -6.72 9.43
C HIS A 228 17.89 -5.88 10.04
N LYS A 229 17.71 -6.05 11.36
CA LYS A 229 16.82 -5.22 12.19
C LYS A 229 15.39 -5.13 11.62
N PRO A 230 14.72 -6.27 11.40
CA PRO A 230 13.38 -6.26 10.82
C PRO A 230 12.40 -5.56 11.76
N ALA A 231 11.46 -4.83 11.18
CA ALA A 231 10.33 -4.27 11.92
C ALA A 231 9.04 -4.42 11.10
N ALA A 232 7.95 -4.77 11.78
CA ALA A 232 6.66 -4.94 11.15
C ALA A 232 5.96 -3.59 10.95
N CYS A 233 5.16 -3.49 9.91
CA CYS A 233 4.26 -2.37 9.62
C CYS A 233 2.81 -2.83 9.63
N ILE A 234 2.55 -4.11 9.36
CA ILE A 234 1.25 -4.76 9.53
C ILE A 234 1.46 -6.10 10.22
N VAL A 235 0.77 -6.36 11.33
CA VAL A 235 0.77 -7.66 12.01
C VAL A 235 -0.64 -8.06 12.42
N GLU A 236 -0.97 -9.35 12.31
CA GLU A 236 -2.20 -9.92 12.86
C GLU A 236 -1.95 -11.00 13.91
N ARG A 237 -2.84 -11.13 14.89
CA ARG A 237 -2.78 -12.24 15.86
C ARG A 237 -4.13 -12.47 16.52
N GLY A 238 -4.31 -13.66 17.08
CA GLY A 238 -5.37 -13.94 18.05
C GLY A 238 -4.96 -13.53 19.46
N TYR A 239 -5.93 -13.10 20.27
CA TYR A 239 -5.75 -12.87 21.70
C TYR A 239 -7.05 -13.23 22.44
N GLY A 240 -6.97 -14.16 23.39
CA GLY A 240 -8.16 -14.79 23.97
C GLY A 240 -9.00 -15.47 22.87
N LYS A 241 -10.28 -15.12 22.80
CA LYS A 241 -11.20 -15.63 21.77
C LYS A 241 -11.25 -14.78 20.50
N GLY A 242 -10.67 -13.58 20.52
CA GLY A 242 -10.76 -12.63 19.42
C GLY A 242 -9.48 -12.50 18.61
N ARG A 243 -9.47 -11.50 17.73
CA ARG A 243 -8.41 -11.25 16.76
C ARG A 243 -8.14 -9.77 16.62
N PHE A 244 -6.89 -9.42 16.39
CA PHE A 244 -6.52 -8.05 16.07
C PHE A 244 -5.57 -7.96 14.88
N VAL A 245 -5.60 -6.80 14.24
CA VAL A 245 -4.64 -6.33 13.24
C VAL A 245 -4.11 -4.98 13.72
N VAL A 246 -2.79 -4.78 13.63
CA VAL A 246 -2.16 -3.47 13.86
C VAL A 246 -1.47 -3.05 12.58
N SER A 247 -1.73 -1.83 12.11
CA SER A 247 -1.08 -1.23 10.93
C SER A 247 -0.53 0.14 11.26
N THR A 248 0.74 0.39 10.91
CA THR A 248 1.39 1.70 11.11
C THR A 248 1.40 2.58 9.85
N PHE A 249 0.76 2.14 8.77
CA PHE A 249 0.59 2.94 7.56
C PHE A 249 -0.26 4.20 7.82
N ARG A 250 0.07 5.28 7.13
CA ARG A 250 -0.52 6.62 7.34
C ARG A 250 -1.74 6.84 6.45
N LEU A 251 -2.80 6.08 6.68
CA LEU A 251 -3.98 6.09 5.80
C LEU A 251 -4.87 7.33 5.96
N PHE A 252 -4.67 8.07 7.04
CA PHE A 252 -5.48 9.24 7.40
C PHE A 252 -4.70 10.55 7.30
N ARG A 253 -3.64 10.59 6.50
CA ARG A 253 -2.86 11.82 6.31
C ARG A 253 -3.64 12.86 5.52
N ASP A 254 -4.18 12.45 4.38
CA ASP A 254 -4.85 13.32 3.41
C ASP A 254 -6.38 13.31 3.68
N PRO A 255 -7.16 14.20 3.03
CA PRO A 255 -8.63 14.16 3.10
C PRO A 255 -9.19 12.80 2.63
N PRO A 256 -10.37 12.39 3.13
CA PRO A 256 -11.06 11.19 2.65
C PRO A 256 -11.15 11.12 1.12
N GLY A 257 -10.78 9.98 0.52
CA GLY A 257 -10.82 9.77 -0.93
C GLY A 257 -9.72 10.47 -1.74
N ALA A 258 -8.86 11.30 -1.12
CA ALA A 258 -7.81 12.03 -1.84
C ALA A 258 -6.63 11.15 -2.27
N ASP A 259 -6.34 10.10 -1.50
CA ASP A 259 -5.29 9.12 -1.80
C ASP A 259 -5.94 7.75 -2.06
N PRO A 260 -5.97 7.27 -3.32
CA PRO A 260 -6.56 5.99 -3.65
C PRO A 260 -5.76 4.80 -3.10
N THR A 261 -4.44 4.92 -2.97
CA THR A 261 -3.60 3.88 -2.35
C THR A 261 -3.95 3.75 -0.86
N ALA A 262 -4.12 4.88 -0.15
CA ALA A 262 -4.57 4.86 1.24
C ALA A 262 -5.96 4.22 1.41
N THR A 263 -6.87 4.52 0.48
CA THR A 263 -8.24 4.00 0.50
C THR A 263 -8.28 2.49 0.28
N VAL A 264 -7.60 1.99 -0.76
CA VAL A 264 -7.54 0.55 -1.04
C VAL A 264 -6.79 -0.20 0.06
N LEU A 265 -5.72 0.37 0.61
CA LEU A 265 -5.00 -0.26 1.73
C LEU A 265 -5.85 -0.32 3.01
N LEU A 266 -6.71 0.68 3.26
CA LEU A 266 -7.68 0.63 4.35
C LEU A 266 -8.69 -0.51 4.15
N ASP A 267 -9.28 -0.61 2.95
CA ASP A 267 -10.19 -1.71 2.60
C ASP A 267 -9.53 -3.09 2.78
N SER A 268 -8.27 -3.23 2.35
CA SER A 268 -7.49 -4.45 2.54
C SER A 268 -7.27 -4.79 4.01
N LEU A 269 -6.98 -3.79 4.86
CA LEU A 269 -6.80 -4.00 6.30
C LEU A 269 -8.09 -4.36 7.02
N LEU A 270 -9.20 -3.75 6.61
CA LEU A 270 -10.52 -4.08 7.11
C LEU A 270 -10.90 -5.52 6.73
N ALA A 271 -10.65 -5.92 5.48
CA ALA A 271 -10.82 -7.29 5.03
C ALA A 271 -9.92 -8.27 5.82
N LEU A 272 -8.66 -7.91 6.07
CA LEU A 272 -7.74 -8.72 6.87
C LEU A 272 -8.26 -8.90 8.32
N ALA A 273 -8.76 -7.82 8.95
CA ALA A 273 -9.30 -7.88 10.31
C ALA A 273 -10.56 -8.76 10.40
N MET A 274 -11.34 -8.84 9.32
CA MET A 274 -12.52 -9.70 9.20
C MET A 274 -12.20 -11.12 8.75
N ALA A 275 -11.00 -11.38 8.22
CA ALA A 275 -10.63 -12.68 7.69
C ALA A 275 -10.68 -13.79 8.77
N GLU A 276 -11.04 -14.99 8.33
CA GLU A 276 -11.05 -16.21 9.12
C GLU A 276 -9.79 -17.05 8.85
N GLY A 277 -9.55 -18.08 9.67
CA GLY A 277 -8.36 -18.94 9.58
C GLY A 277 -7.06 -18.22 9.92
N SER A 278 -5.91 -18.89 9.89
CA SER A 278 -4.58 -18.25 10.03
C SER A 278 -4.14 -17.62 8.70
N ALA A 279 -3.17 -16.69 8.72
CA ALA A 279 -2.56 -16.19 7.48
C ALA A 279 -2.02 -17.33 6.61
N ALA A 280 -1.26 -18.26 7.20
CA ALA A 280 -0.72 -19.42 6.51
C ALA A 280 -1.81 -20.29 5.84
N ALA A 281 -2.95 -20.50 6.50
CA ALA A 281 -4.07 -21.26 5.92
C ALA A 281 -4.68 -20.53 4.71
N ARG A 282 -4.79 -19.20 4.77
CA ARG A 282 -5.29 -18.39 3.65
C ARG A 282 -4.32 -18.39 2.48
N ASP A 283 -3.01 -18.29 2.76
CA ASP A 283 -1.99 -18.28 1.72
C ASP A 283 -1.92 -19.63 0.99
N HIS A 284 -1.98 -20.73 1.74
CA HIS A 284 -2.07 -22.07 1.16
C HIS A 284 -3.31 -22.22 0.27
N GLY A 285 -4.47 -21.73 0.73
CA GLY A 285 -5.69 -21.71 -0.08
C GLY A 285 -5.58 -20.85 -1.34
N ALA A 286 -4.91 -19.69 -1.26
CA ALA A 286 -4.69 -18.81 -2.39
C ALA A 286 -3.82 -19.46 -3.48
N VAL A 287 -2.75 -20.15 -3.10
CA VAL A 287 -1.87 -20.89 -4.04
C VAL A 287 -2.65 -21.99 -4.75
N ILE A 288 -3.46 -22.77 -4.03
CA ILE A 288 -4.30 -23.81 -4.62
C ILE A 288 -5.27 -23.22 -5.64
N ASN A 289 -5.96 -22.14 -5.28
CA ASN A 289 -6.92 -21.49 -6.17
C ASN A 289 -6.24 -20.97 -7.45
N GLU A 290 -5.05 -20.37 -7.33
CA GLU A 290 -4.29 -19.88 -8.50
C GLU A 290 -3.88 -21.04 -9.43
N MET A 291 -3.44 -22.17 -8.88
CA MET A 291 -3.12 -23.37 -9.66
C MET A 291 -4.34 -23.90 -10.41
N VAL A 292 -5.51 -23.95 -9.75
CA VAL A 292 -6.78 -24.39 -10.35
C VAL A 292 -7.24 -23.45 -11.46
N ASP A 293 -7.17 -22.14 -11.26
CA ASP A 293 -7.57 -21.14 -12.26
C ASP A 293 -6.66 -21.20 -13.50
N ARG A 294 -5.35 -21.38 -13.32
CA ARG A 294 -4.41 -21.60 -14.44
C ARG A 294 -4.79 -22.84 -15.25
N SER A 295 -5.10 -23.96 -14.60
CA SER A 295 -5.53 -25.19 -15.28
C SER A 295 -6.86 -25.07 -16.02
N ARG A 296 -7.78 -24.21 -15.55
CA ARG A 296 -9.04 -23.93 -16.26
C ARG A 296 -8.84 -23.03 -17.49
N SER A 297 -7.93 -22.06 -17.40
CA SER A 297 -7.63 -21.12 -18.48
C SER A 297 -6.84 -21.71 -19.65
N SER A 298 -6.26 -22.90 -19.49
CA SER A 298 -5.44 -23.59 -20.49
C SER A 298 -6.23 -24.55 -21.40
N THR A 299 -7.57 -24.51 -21.38
CA THR A 299 -8.38 -25.33 -22.30
C THR A 299 -8.57 -24.55 -23.60
N PRO A 300 -8.01 -24.99 -24.75
CA PRO A 300 -8.18 -24.27 -26.00
C PRO A 300 -9.66 -24.31 -26.43
N PRO A 301 -10.18 -23.25 -27.08
CA PRO A 301 -11.50 -23.31 -27.67
C PRO A 301 -11.50 -24.40 -28.74
N HIS A 302 -12.37 -25.40 -28.60
CA HIS A 302 -12.69 -26.32 -29.67
C HIS A 302 -13.36 -25.53 -30.79
N SER A 303 -12.63 -25.34 -31.89
CA SER A 303 -13.21 -24.82 -33.14
C SER A 303 -14.09 -25.91 -33.78
N PRO A 304 -15.30 -25.57 -34.25
CA PRO A 304 -16.13 -26.45 -35.07
C PRO A 304 -15.57 -26.65 -36.48
#